data_AF-A0A1V5HN27-F1
#
_entry.id   AF-A0A1V5HN27-F1
#
_cell.length_a   1.000
_cell.length_b   1.000
_cell.length_c   1.000
_cell.angle_alpha   90.00
_cell.angle_beta   90.00
_cell.angle_gamma   90.00
#
_symmetry.space_group_name_H-M   'P 1'
#
loop_
_entity.id
_entity.type
_entity.pdbx_description
1 polymer ?
#
loop_
_entity_poly.entity_id
_entity_poly.type
_entity_poly.pdbx_seq_one_letter_code
_entity_poly.pdbx_strand_id
1 'polypeptide(L)'
;MVLEKKPWAGGAIRTEVEDDIVVHCYGPHIFHTSDKEVWDFVNGLVPFYPFINSPIANFRGELYPLPFNMNTFAALWGVKTPEEAEAKIKEETAKEHIGVPANLEEQALSLVGRTIYEKLIKGYTEKQWGRPCKDLPASILKRVPLRFRYDNNYFNDIYQGIPKGGYSVLIAALLQGIEVRYNCDFLSDKARYIALADQVYYTGLIDGFFAYRLGLLSYRSLRFEKEVLPIDSFQTAAVTNYTDATVPYTRITEHKKFDPSCPNHTSTILYKEYPLEYHQGLDPFYPVGDQENRALYERYRALALKEAPSVRFAGRLGTYSYYDMDKAIRAVFDLLKSA
;
A
#
# COMPACT_ATOMS: atom_id res chain seq x y z
N MET A 1 -12.86 -22.91 -9.02
CA MET A 1 -11.74 -22.72 -9.96
C MET A 1 -11.28 -21.27 -9.88
N VAL A 2 -9.97 -21.03 -9.93
CA VAL A 2 -9.35 -19.69 -10.00
C VAL A 2 -8.58 -19.56 -11.32
N LEU A 3 -8.74 -18.44 -12.01
CA LEU A 3 -7.97 -18.10 -13.20
C LEU A 3 -7.01 -16.97 -12.84
N GLU A 4 -5.74 -17.15 -13.14
CA GLU A 4 -4.69 -16.17 -12.88
C GLU A 4 -3.89 -15.94 -14.16
N LYS A 5 -3.81 -14.67 -14.55
CA LYS A 5 -3.09 -14.24 -15.76
C LYS A 5 -1.58 -14.44 -15.62
N LYS A 6 -1.04 -14.27 -14.42
CA LYS A 6 0.39 -14.45 -14.13
C LYS A 6 0.73 -15.93 -13.93
N PRO A 7 2.02 -16.31 -13.99
CA PRO A 7 2.44 -17.69 -13.70
C PRO A 7 2.46 -18.01 -12.19
N TRP A 8 1.90 -17.15 -11.34
CA TRP A 8 1.88 -17.28 -9.89
C TRP A 8 0.62 -16.67 -9.29
N ALA A 9 0.20 -17.16 -8.13
CA ALA A 9 -0.90 -16.58 -7.35
C ALA A 9 -0.42 -15.46 -6.40
N GLY A 10 -1.38 -14.82 -5.74
CA GLY A 10 -1.14 -13.84 -4.67
C GLY A 10 -1.07 -12.38 -5.15
N GLY A 11 -1.09 -12.12 -6.46
CA GLY A 11 -1.09 -10.77 -6.99
C GLY A 11 0.05 -9.92 -6.41
N ALA A 12 -0.29 -8.73 -5.91
CA ALA A 12 0.70 -7.78 -5.36
C ALA A 12 1.37 -8.26 -4.06
N ILE A 13 0.77 -9.17 -3.29
CA ILE A 13 1.34 -9.58 -1.99
C ILE A 13 2.37 -10.70 -2.12
N ARG A 14 2.62 -11.19 -3.34
CA ARG A 14 3.53 -12.31 -3.62
C ARG A 14 4.90 -12.13 -2.96
N THR A 15 5.38 -13.21 -2.35
CA THR A 15 6.76 -13.33 -1.88
C THR A 15 7.52 -14.45 -2.59
N GLU A 16 8.83 -14.33 -2.65
CA GLU A 16 9.75 -15.37 -3.09
C GLU A 16 10.85 -15.56 -2.04
N VAL A 17 11.52 -16.71 -2.05
CA VAL A 17 12.71 -16.92 -1.22
C VAL A 17 13.93 -16.83 -2.15
N GLU A 18 14.85 -15.93 -1.84
CA GLU A 18 16.12 -15.76 -2.54
C GLU A 18 17.23 -15.63 -1.49
N ASP A 19 18.26 -16.46 -1.58
CA ASP A 19 19.38 -16.48 -0.61
C ASP A 19 18.88 -16.60 0.85
N ASP A 20 17.92 -17.49 1.07
CA ASP A 20 17.19 -17.70 2.32
C ASP A 20 16.44 -16.47 2.89
N ILE A 21 16.30 -15.39 2.11
CA ILE A 21 15.55 -14.18 2.47
C ILE A 21 14.18 -14.21 1.79
N VAL A 22 13.11 -13.96 2.57
CA VAL A 22 11.74 -13.79 2.04
C VAL A 22 11.60 -12.40 1.42
N VAL A 23 11.60 -12.34 0.09
CA VAL A 23 11.51 -11.11 -0.71
C VAL A 23 10.06 -10.81 -1.08
N HIS A 24 9.60 -9.60 -0.81
CA HIS A 24 8.28 -9.13 -1.23
C HIS A 24 8.38 -8.55 -2.64
N CYS A 25 7.82 -9.25 -3.63
CA CYS A 25 8.08 -9.00 -5.05
C CYS A 25 7.56 -7.64 -5.56
N TYR A 26 6.52 -7.11 -4.93
CA TYR A 26 5.84 -5.88 -5.38
C TYR A 26 5.69 -4.86 -4.25
N GLY A 27 6.77 -4.70 -3.48
CA GLY A 27 6.85 -3.76 -2.37
C GLY A 27 6.48 -4.38 -1.02
N PRO A 28 6.80 -3.70 0.09
CA PRO A 28 6.59 -4.22 1.42
C PRO A 28 5.10 -4.33 1.74
N HIS A 29 4.70 -5.51 2.23
CA HIS A 29 3.34 -5.79 2.66
C HIS A 29 3.39 -6.20 4.13
N ILE A 30 2.69 -5.46 4.98
CA ILE A 30 2.60 -5.74 6.40
C ILE A 30 1.12 -5.97 6.69
N PHE A 31 0.79 -7.10 7.31
CA PHE A 31 -0.59 -7.37 7.68
C PHE A 31 -0.91 -6.64 8.97
N HIS A 32 -2.02 -5.90 9.00
CA HIS A 32 -2.52 -5.24 10.19
C HIS A 32 -4.06 -5.24 10.16
N THR A 33 -4.69 -5.42 11.32
CA THR A 33 -6.14 -5.36 11.45
C THR A 33 -6.56 -5.23 12.91
N SER A 34 -7.69 -4.57 13.16
CA SER A 34 -8.40 -4.62 14.44
C SER A 34 -9.61 -5.56 14.40
N ASP A 35 -9.88 -6.18 13.26
CA ASP A 35 -10.93 -7.19 13.08
C ASP A 35 -10.39 -8.57 13.46
N LYS A 36 -10.88 -9.11 14.58
CA LYS A 36 -10.48 -10.41 15.09
C LYS A 36 -10.89 -11.57 14.17
N GLU A 37 -12.04 -11.49 13.49
CA GLU A 37 -12.50 -12.53 12.54
C GLU A 37 -11.48 -12.68 11.40
N VAL A 38 -11.01 -11.54 10.88
CA VAL A 38 -9.99 -11.50 9.82
C VAL A 38 -8.62 -11.98 10.31
N TRP A 39 -8.21 -11.57 11.53
CA TRP A 39 -6.95 -12.01 12.11
C TRP A 39 -6.89 -13.52 12.38
N ASP A 40 -7.95 -14.05 12.99
CA ASP A 40 -8.07 -15.48 13.28
C ASP A 40 -8.09 -16.30 11.98
N PHE A 41 -8.77 -15.82 10.94
CA PHE A 41 -8.80 -16.48 9.63
C PHE A 41 -7.40 -16.65 9.03
N VAL A 42 -6.61 -15.58 8.94
CA VAL A 42 -5.27 -15.68 8.34
C VAL A 42 -4.29 -16.49 9.20
N ASN A 43 -4.39 -16.41 10.53
CA ASN A 43 -3.57 -17.21 11.43
C ASN A 43 -3.96 -18.69 11.46
N GLY A 44 -5.22 -19.02 11.14
CA GLY A 44 -5.67 -20.39 10.95
C GLY A 44 -5.04 -21.07 9.72
N LEU A 45 -4.55 -20.30 8.75
CA LEU A 45 -3.87 -20.79 7.56
C LEU A 45 -2.36 -20.91 7.77
N VAL A 46 -1.72 -19.84 8.25
CA VAL A 46 -0.28 -19.77 8.49
C VAL A 46 -0.03 -18.92 9.74
N PRO A 47 0.84 -19.34 10.68
CA PRO A 47 1.19 -18.53 11.83
C PRO A 47 1.91 -17.23 11.41
N PHE A 48 1.72 -16.16 12.17
CA PHE A 48 2.38 -14.87 11.92
C PHE A 48 3.52 -14.61 12.92
N TYR A 49 4.57 -13.92 12.46
CA TYR A 49 5.50 -13.21 13.34
C TYR A 49 4.84 -11.93 13.86
N PRO A 50 5.03 -11.57 15.14
CA PRO A 50 4.51 -10.33 15.72
C PRO A 50 5.37 -9.12 15.28
N PHE A 51 5.52 -8.94 13.97
CA PHE A 51 6.29 -7.86 13.39
C PHE A 51 5.55 -6.53 13.56
N ILE A 52 6.24 -5.52 14.09
CA ILE A 52 5.73 -4.15 14.22
C ILE A 52 6.47 -3.25 13.24
N ASN A 53 5.74 -2.75 12.23
CA ASN A 53 6.24 -1.83 11.24
C ASN A 53 6.59 -0.50 11.91
N SER A 54 7.86 -0.13 11.85
CA SER A 54 8.38 1.14 12.38
C SER A 54 9.29 1.79 11.34
N PRO A 55 8.73 2.33 10.25
CA PRO A 55 9.51 2.90 9.16
C PRO A 55 10.25 4.16 9.60
N ILE A 56 11.31 4.49 8.87
CA ILE A 56 12.10 5.71 9.08
C ILE A 56 11.99 6.59 7.83
N ALA A 57 11.92 7.91 8.01
CA ALA A 57 12.11 8.89 6.96
C ALA A 57 13.55 9.39 6.97
N ASN A 58 14.19 9.43 5.80
CA ASN A 58 15.49 10.02 5.56
C ASN A 58 15.31 11.30 4.75
N PHE A 59 15.64 12.44 5.36
CA PHE A 59 15.71 13.74 4.71
C PHE A 59 17.17 14.22 4.72
N ARG A 60 17.87 14.10 3.59
CA ARG A 60 19.27 14.54 3.45
C ARG A 60 20.23 13.94 4.48
N GLY A 61 20.02 12.68 4.85
CA GLY A 61 20.81 11.97 5.86
C GLY A 61 20.28 12.12 7.29
N GLU A 62 19.35 13.04 7.54
CA GLU A 62 18.66 13.15 8.83
C GLU A 62 17.55 12.08 8.92
N LEU A 63 17.57 11.28 10.00
CA LEU A 63 16.65 10.16 10.19
C LEU A 63 15.54 10.51 11.18
N TYR A 64 14.30 10.27 10.78
CA TYR A 64 13.10 10.60 11.54
C TYR A 64 12.17 9.38 11.62
N PRO A 65 11.82 8.91 12.83
CA PRO A 65 10.85 7.82 12.95
C PRO A 65 9.48 8.22 12.43
N LEU A 66 8.78 7.26 11.82
CA LEU A 66 7.38 7.35 11.41
C LEU A 66 6.54 6.36 12.24
N PRO A 67 5.25 6.67 12.51
CA PRO A 67 4.55 7.89 12.12
C PRO A 67 5.00 9.07 12.99
N PHE A 68 4.48 10.27 12.73
CA PHE A 68 4.87 11.47 13.48
C PHE A 68 4.50 11.32 14.96
N ASN A 69 5.52 11.16 15.79
CA ASN A 69 5.37 10.93 17.22
C ASN A 69 6.43 11.69 18.02
N MET A 70 6.48 11.55 19.36
CA MET A 70 7.46 12.26 20.18
C MET A 70 8.91 12.02 19.77
N ASN A 71 9.26 10.84 19.23
CA ASN A 71 10.59 10.61 18.67
C ASN A 71 10.88 11.55 17.48
N THR A 72 9.90 11.71 16.59
CA THR A 72 9.99 12.62 15.44
C THR A 72 10.12 14.07 15.90
N PHE A 73 9.25 14.50 16.83
CA PHE A 73 9.22 15.88 17.30
C PHE A 73 10.49 16.26 18.06
N ALA A 74 11.00 15.35 18.91
CA ALA A 74 12.26 15.52 19.60
C ALA A 74 13.43 15.65 18.62
N ALA A 75 13.47 14.83 17.56
CA ALA A 75 14.51 14.92 16.53
C ALA A 75 14.43 16.22 15.70
N LEU A 76 13.22 16.74 15.44
CA LEU A 76 13.02 17.96 14.66
C LEU A 76 13.29 19.24 15.45
N TRP A 77 12.82 19.30 16.71
CA TRP A 77 12.75 20.55 17.48
C TRP A 77 13.45 20.48 18.84
N GLY A 78 13.95 19.32 19.27
CA GLY A 78 14.55 19.13 20.59
C GLY A 78 13.55 19.17 21.76
N VAL A 79 12.24 19.11 21.46
CA VAL A 79 11.17 19.06 22.46
C VAL A 79 11.18 17.74 23.22
N LYS A 80 10.72 17.76 24.47
CA LYS A 80 10.76 16.63 25.40
C LYS A 80 9.37 16.23 25.88
N THR A 81 8.41 17.15 25.90
CA THR A 81 7.04 16.88 26.36
C THR A 81 5.99 17.01 25.25
N PRO A 82 4.84 16.33 25.38
CA PRO A 82 3.66 16.53 24.54
C PRO A 82 3.30 18.00 24.32
N GLU A 83 3.26 18.78 25.40
CA GLU A 83 2.84 20.18 25.39
C GLU A 83 3.80 21.06 24.58
N GLU A 84 5.11 20.80 24.69
CA GLU A 84 6.12 21.49 23.89
C GLU A 84 5.97 21.17 22.40
N ALA A 85 5.73 19.90 22.05
CA ALA A 85 5.51 19.48 20.66
C ALA A 85 4.23 20.09 20.07
N GLU A 86 3.11 20.07 20.81
CA GLU A 86 1.86 20.72 20.43
C GLU A 86 2.04 22.23 20.24
N ALA A 87 2.77 22.88 21.15
CA ALA A 87 3.07 24.31 21.05
C ALA A 87 3.86 24.64 19.77
N LYS A 88 4.87 23.85 19.42
CA LYS A 88 5.64 24.02 18.17
C LYS A 88 4.78 23.84 16.92
N ILE A 89 3.95 22.80 16.87
CA ILE A 89 3.04 22.58 15.75
C ILE A 89 2.07 23.76 15.62
N LYS A 90 1.46 24.19 16.73
CA LYS A 90 0.53 25.34 16.74
C LYS A 90 1.20 26.65 16.31
N GLU A 91 2.45 26.87 16.74
CA GLU A 91 3.23 28.03 16.35
C GLU A 91 3.47 28.06 14.83
N GLU A 92 3.84 26.92 14.23
CA GLU A 92 4.06 26.83 12.78
C GLU A 92 2.75 26.93 12.00
N THR A 93 1.70 26.20 12.37
CA THR A 93 0.41 26.20 11.66
C THR A 93 -0.27 27.58 11.70
N ALA A 94 -0.13 28.34 12.80
CA ALA A 94 -0.68 29.68 12.92
C ALA A 94 -0.08 30.69 11.92
N LYS A 95 1.18 30.48 11.49
CA LYS A 95 1.86 31.35 10.51
C LYS A 95 1.38 31.12 9.08
N GLU A 96 0.72 29.99 8.81
CA GLU A 96 0.27 29.62 7.48
C GLU A 96 -1.03 30.33 7.08
N HIS A 97 -1.80 30.83 8.05
CA HIS A 97 -3.05 31.56 7.83
C HIS A 97 -4.07 30.82 6.93
N ILE A 98 -4.11 29.48 7.03
CA ILE A 98 -4.99 28.62 6.24
C ILE A 98 -6.31 28.43 6.97
N GLY A 99 -7.43 28.73 6.29
CA GLY A 99 -8.78 28.46 6.76
C GLY A 99 -9.22 27.03 6.45
N VAL A 100 -10.02 26.86 5.39
CA VAL A 100 -10.41 25.54 4.88
C VAL A 100 -9.43 25.13 3.78
N PRO A 101 -8.65 24.05 3.96
CA PRO A 101 -7.68 23.63 2.95
C PRO A 101 -8.32 23.22 1.62
N ALA A 102 -7.80 23.77 0.52
CA ALA A 102 -8.25 23.45 -0.84
C ALA A 102 -7.48 22.28 -1.47
N ASN A 103 -6.24 22.05 -1.04
CA ASN A 103 -5.32 21.08 -1.63
C ASN A 103 -4.48 20.38 -0.54
N LEU A 104 -3.64 19.42 -0.95
CA LEU A 104 -2.80 18.65 -0.03
C LEU A 104 -1.74 19.52 0.68
N GLU A 105 -1.14 20.47 -0.02
CA GLU A 105 -0.15 21.39 0.59
C GLU A 105 -0.77 22.15 1.75
N GLU A 106 -1.92 22.81 1.52
CA GLU A 106 -2.63 23.54 2.56
C GLU A 106 -3.09 22.62 3.70
N GLN A 107 -3.57 21.42 3.37
CA GLN A 107 -4.02 20.45 4.36
C GLN A 107 -2.88 19.98 5.26
N ALA A 108 -1.69 19.75 4.69
CA ALA A 108 -0.50 19.38 5.45
C ALA A 108 -0.02 20.55 6.31
N LEU A 109 0.14 21.74 5.72
CA LEU A 109 0.57 22.94 6.41
C LEU A 109 -0.36 23.30 7.59
N SER A 110 -1.68 23.15 7.44
CA SER A 110 -2.64 23.41 8.52
C SER A 110 -2.60 22.37 9.64
N LEU A 111 -2.13 21.15 9.36
CA LEU A 111 -2.10 20.05 10.32
C LEU A 111 -0.78 19.94 11.07
N VAL A 112 0.35 20.09 10.38
CA VAL A 112 1.67 19.72 10.90
C VAL A 112 2.69 20.85 10.87
N GLY A 113 2.34 21.99 10.28
CA GLY A 113 3.25 23.12 10.11
C GLY A 113 4.28 22.91 8.99
N ARG A 114 5.05 23.96 8.74
CA ARG A 114 5.99 24.05 7.62
C ARG A 114 7.16 23.08 7.73
N THR A 115 7.73 22.91 8.92
CA THR A 115 8.93 22.08 9.12
C THR A 115 8.67 20.63 8.74
N ILE A 116 7.58 20.04 9.27
CA ILE A 116 7.20 18.66 8.94
C ILE A 116 6.79 18.55 7.48
N TYR A 117 6.03 19.53 6.97
CA TYR A 117 5.61 19.53 5.57
C TYR A 117 6.81 19.48 4.60
N GLU A 118 7.76 20.39 4.75
CA GLU A 118 8.91 20.51 3.85
C GLU A 118 9.87 19.33 3.98
N LYS A 119 10.16 18.87 5.20
CA LYS A 119 11.11 17.78 5.42
C LYS A 119 10.52 16.40 5.13
N LEU A 120 9.28 16.14 5.52
CA LEU A 120 8.77 14.75 5.63
C LEU A 120 7.59 14.44 4.71
N ILE A 121 6.89 15.45 4.17
CA ILE A 121 5.68 15.23 3.36
C ILE A 121 5.89 15.62 1.89
N LYS A 122 6.33 16.86 1.62
CA LYS A 122 6.29 17.47 0.30
C LYS A 122 7.03 16.63 -0.74
N GLY A 123 8.34 16.47 -0.59
CA GLY A 123 9.15 15.76 -1.59
C GLY A 123 8.75 14.29 -1.76
N TYR A 124 8.34 13.61 -0.68
CA TYR A 124 7.82 12.24 -0.76
C TYR A 124 6.52 12.17 -1.58
N THR A 125 5.58 13.06 -1.29
CA THR A 125 4.27 13.09 -1.93
C THR A 125 4.38 13.45 -3.41
N GLU A 126 5.16 14.48 -3.74
CA GLU A 126 5.36 14.92 -5.13
C GLU A 126 6.02 13.83 -5.98
N LYS A 127 6.98 13.07 -5.42
CA LYS A 127 7.54 11.89 -6.10
C LYS A 127 6.49 10.81 -6.30
N GLN A 128 5.79 10.42 -5.23
CA GLN A 128 4.82 9.33 -5.27
C GLN A 128 3.73 9.57 -6.32
N TRP A 129 3.23 10.80 -6.40
CA TRP A 129 2.12 11.17 -7.28
C TRP A 129 2.54 11.77 -8.62
N GLY A 130 3.81 12.20 -8.76
CA GLY A 130 4.31 12.88 -9.96
C GLY A 130 3.65 14.25 -10.20
N ARG A 131 3.11 14.88 -9.15
CA ARG A 131 2.37 16.15 -9.22
C ARG A 131 2.67 17.02 -8.01
N PRO A 132 2.71 18.36 -8.14
CA PRO A 132 2.86 19.26 -7.01
C PRO A 132 1.78 19.06 -5.95
N CYS A 133 2.13 19.21 -4.66
CA CYS A 133 1.17 19.05 -3.55
C CYS A 133 -0.03 20.00 -3.65
N LYS A 134 0.15 21.20 -4.21
CA LYS A 134 -0.92 22.18 -4.45
C LYS A 134 -1.96 21.74 -5.49
N ASP A 135 -1.60 20.81 -6.37
CA ASP A 135 -2.46 20.28 -7.44
C ASP A 135 -3.10 18.94 -7.03
N LEU A 136 -2.82 18.46 -5.81
CA LEU A 136 -3.37 17.24 -5.25
C LEU A 136 -4.55 17.55 -4.31
N PRO A 137 -5.62 16.75 -4.34
CA PRO A 137 -6.78 17.00 -3.49
C PRO A 137 -6.42 16.80 -2.00
N ALA A 138 -6.93 17.70 -1.14
CA ALA A 138 -6.75 17.63 0.32
C ALA A 138 -7.14 16.26 0.92
N SER A 139 -8.06 15.55 0.25
CA SER A 139 -8.52 14.21 0.66
C SER A 139 -7.45 13.11 0.64
N ILE A 140 -6.32 13.30 -0.03
CA ILE A 140 -5.20 12.35 0.02
C ILE A 140 -4.59 12.33 1.42
N LEU A 141 -4.60 13.48 2.12
CA LEU A 141 -4.03 13.65 3.45
C LEU A 141 -5.14 14.06 4.44
N LYS A 142 -6.24 13.30 4.51
CA LYS A 142 -7.36 13.65 5.42
C LYS A 142 -6.95 13.70 6.89
N ARG A 143 -6.06 12.80 7.30
CA ARG A 143 -5.50 12.74 8.66
C ARG A 143 -4.09 12.20 8.58
N VAL A 144 -3.14 12.94 9.14
CA VAL A 144 -1.83 12.39 9.51
C VAL A 144 -1.89 12.14 11.02
N PRO A 145 -1.74 10.89 11.48
CA PRO A 145 -1.76 10.63 12.91
C PRO A 145 -0.55 11.31 13.57
N LEU A 146 -0.83 12.31 14.39
CA LEU A 146 0.13 12.91 15.31
C LEU A 146 0.01 12.21 16.66
N ARG A 147 1.12 11.70 17.17
CA ARG A 147 1.16 10.99 18.45
C ARG A 147 2.02 11.74 19.45
N PHE A 148 1.39 12.34 20.44
CA PHE A 148 2.10 12.97 21.56
C PHE A 148 2.51 11.95 22.62
N ARG A 149 3.15 10.87 22.17
CA ARG A 149 3.82 9.83 22.96
C ARG A 149 4.96 9.20 22.15
N TYR A 150 5.87 8.50 22.80
CA TYR A 150 6.96 7.77 22.14
C TYR A 150 6.44 6.43 21.61
N ASP A 151 6.06 6.39 20.33
CA ASP A 151 5.41 5.23 19.72
C ASP A 151 5.62 5.21 18.20
N ASN A 152 6.57 4.39 17.75
CA ASN A 152 6.96 4.25 16.34
C ASN A 152 6.10 3.22 15.56
N ASN A 153 5.09 2.60 16.19
CA ASN A 153 4.29 1.59 15.50
C ASN A 153 3.45 2.23 14.38
N TYR A 154 3.74 2.01 13.10
CA TYR A 154 3.09 2.72 12.00
C TYR A 154 1.56 2.60 11.99
N PHE A 155 1.03 1.46 12.43
CA PHE A 155 -0.41 1.20 12.47
C PHE A 155 -0.95 1.36 13.89
N ASN A 156 -2.24 1.71 14.01
CA ASN A 156 -2.95 1.73 15.31
C ASN A 156 -3.72 0.42 15.57
N ASP A 157 -3.64 -0.53 14.66
CA ASP A 157 -4.39 -1.78 14.72
C ASP A 157 -3.93 -2.70 15.85
N ILE A 158 -4.90 -3.44 16.41
CA ILE A 158 -4.67 -4.36 17.55
C ILE A 158 -3.75 -5.52 17.13
N TYR A 159 -3.93 -6.03 15.91
CA TYR A 159 -3.16 -7.15 15.38
C TYR A 159 -2.28 -6.70 14.23
N GLN A 160 -1.03 -7.16 14.22
CA GLN A 160 -0.05 -6.85 13.18
C GLN A 160 0.96 -7.99 13.06
N GLY A 161 1.39 -8.28 11.83
CA GLY A 161 2.45 -9.25 11.61
C GLY A 161 2.79 -9.55 10.16
N ILE A 162 3.69 -10.51 9.99
CA ILE A 162 4.12 -11.08 8.71
C ILE A 162 3.91 -12.60 8.77
N PRO A 163 3.31 -13.25 7.75
CA PRO A 163 3.16 -14.70 7.75
C PRO A 163 4.53 -15.39 7.72
N LYS A 164 4.72 -16.41 8.55
CA LYS A 164 5.97 -17.18 8.56
C LYS A 164 6.21 -17.82 7.18
N GLY A 165 7.41 -17.63 6.62
CA GLY A 165 7.74 -18.07 5.25
C GLY A 165 7.18 -17.18 4.12
N GLY A 166 6.47 -16.10 4.45
CA GLY A 166 5.97 -15.13 3.48
C GLY A 166 4.55 -15.40 2.95
N TYR A 167 4.01 -14.41 2.26
CA TYR A 167 2.62 -14.42 1.79
C TYR A 167 2.36 -15.48 0.71
N SER A 168 3.35 -15.90 -0.07
CA SER A 168 3.15 -17.00 -1.03
C SER A 168 2.84 -18.32 -0.31
N VAL A 169 3.33 -18.53 0.91
CA VAL A 169 2.94 -19.69 1.76
C VAL A 169 1.50 -19.56 2.22
N LEU A 170 1.09 -18.36 2.66
CA LEU A 170 -0.31 -18.07 3.04
C LEU A 170 -1.27 -18.31 1.87
N ILE A 171 -0.92 -17.84 0.67
CA ILE A 171 -1.74 -18.03 -0.53
C ILE A 171 -1.78 -19.49 -0.97
N ALA A 172 -0.67 -20.23 -0.86
CA ALA A 172 -0.67 -21.67 -1.14
C ALA A 172 -1.61 -22.45 -0.19
N ALA A 173 -1.60 -22.11 1.11
CA ALA A 173 -2.52 -22.69 2.08
C ALA A 173 -3.99 -22.33 1.77
N LEU A 174 -4.26 -21.06 1.41
CA LEU A 174 -5.60 -20.59 1.03
C LEU A 174 -6.16 -21.32 -0.21
N LEU A 175 -5.30 -21.65 -1.17
CA LEU A 175 -5.69 -22.29 -2.44
C LEU A 175 -5.61 -23.82 -2.38
N GLN A 176 -5.32 -24.41 -1.22
CA GLN A 176 -5.23 -25.86 -1.08
C GLN A 176 -6.56 -26.53 -1.45
N GLY A 177 -6.50 -27.50 -2.37
CA GLY A 177 -7.67 -28.22 -2.87
C GLY A 177 -8.51 -27.46 -3.90
N ILE A 178 -8.10 -26.26 -4.32
CA ILE A 178 -8.77 -25.46 -5.34
C ILE A 178 -8.06 -25.61 -6.68
N GLU A 179 -8.80 -25.85 -7.77
CA GLU A 179 -8.23 -25.80 -9.12
C GLU A 179 -7.81 -24.36 -9.46
N VAL A 180 -6.53 -24.16 -9.76
CA VAL A 180 -5.95 -22.88 -10.19
C VAL A 180 -5.33 -23.04 -11.57
N ARG A 181 -5.72 -22.18 -12.51
CA ARG A 181 -5.13 -22.11 -13.86
C ARG A 181 -4.31 -20.85 -14.02
N TYR A 182 -2.99 -21.00 -14.07
CA TYR A 182 -2.04 -19.92 -14.30
C TYR A 182 -1.86 -19.62 -15.79
N ASN A 183 -1.24 -18.47 -16.10
CA ASN A 183 -1.05 -17.98 -17.47
C ASN A 183 -2.37 -17.92 -18.27
N CYS A 184 -3.47 -17.67 -17.57
CA CYS A 184 -4.82 -17.74 -18.10
C CYS A 184 -5.49 -16.36 -17.96
N ASP A 185 -5.50 -15.59 -19.06
CA ASP A 185 -6.16 -14.29 -19.07
C ASP A 185 -7.66 -14.45 -19.29
N PHE A 186 -8.47 -14.18 -18.27
CA PHE A 186 -9.93 -14.20 -18.35
C PHE A 186 -10.46 -13.29 -19.48
N LEU A 187 -9.78 -12.17 -19.77
CA LEU A 187 -10.22 -11.23 -20.79
C LEU A 187 -9.98 -11.73 -22.22
N SER A 188 -9.14 -12.74 -22.42
CA SER A 188 -8.88 -13.34 -23.74
C SER A 188 -10.10 -14.07 -24.32
N ASP A 189 -10.96 -14.63 -23.46
CA ASP A 189 -12.19 -15.33 -23.85
C ASP A 189 -13.25 -15.26 -22.74
N LYS A 190 -13.74 -14.05 -22.46
CA LYS A 190 -14.70 -13.79 -21.38
C LYS A 190 -15.95 -14.65 -21.50
N ALA A 191 -16.49 -14.81 -22.73
CA ALA A 191 -17.73 -15.53 -22.95
C ALA A 191 -17.61 -17.00 -22.55
N ARG A 192 -16.51 -17.66 -22.94
CA ARG A 192 -16.22 -19.03 -22.53
C ARG A 192 -16.12 -19.16 -21.01
N TYR A 193 -15.34 -18.30 -20.35
CA TYR A 193 -15.14 -18.41 -18.91
C TYR A 193 -16.38 -18.09 -18.09
N ILE A 194 -17.20 -17.14 -18.55
CA ILE A 194 -18.52 -16.85 -17.94
C ILE A 194 -19.45 -18.07 -18.07
N ALA A 195 -19.43 -18.77 -19.20
CA ALA A 195 -20.26 -19.95 -19.40
C ALA A 195 -19.84 -21.18 -18.57
N LEU A 196 -18.64 -21.18 -17.98
CA LEU A 196 -18.12 -22.30 -17.16
C LEU A 196 -18.57 -22.28 -15.70
N ALA A 197 -19.21 -21.21 -15.23
CA ALA A 197 -19.58 -21.05 -13.83
C ALA A 197 -20.93 -20.37 -13.66
N ASP A 198 -21.70 -20.78 -12.66
CA ASP A 198 -22.97 -20.12 -12.30
C ASP A 198 -22.76 -18.68 -11.81
N GLN A 199 -21.61 -18.42 -11.18
CA GLN A 199 -21.23 -17.12 -10.64
C GLN A 199 -19.76 -16.84 -10.93
N VAL A 200 -19.47 -15.66 -11.48
CA VAL A 200 -18.11 -15.16 -11.70
C VAL A 200 -17.80 -14.05 -10.72
N TYR A 201 -16.65 -14.13 -10.06
CA TYR A 201 -16.05 -13.02 -9.32
C TYR A 201 -14.84 -12.51 -10.10
N TYR A 202 -14.88 -11.25 -10.50
CA TYR A 202 -13.83 -10.62 -11.30
C TYR A 202 -13.10 -9.57 -10.48
N THR A 203 -11.82 -9.79 -10.25
CA THR A 203 -10.94 -8.91 -9.45
C THR A 203 -9.92 -8.14 -10.28
N GLY A 204 -10.01 -8.24 -11.61
CA GLY A 204 -9.19 -7.47 -12.54
C GLY A 204 -9.72 -6.05 -12.77
N LEU A 205 -9.09 -5.34 -13.70
CA LEU A 205 -9.45 -3.98 -14.07
C LEU A 205 -10.87 -3.91 -14.65
N ILE A 206 -11.76 -3.13 -14.04
CA ILE A 206 -13.15 -2.97 -14.50
C ILE A 206 -13.23 -2.30 -15.87
N ASP A 207 -12.40 -1.28 -16.12
CA ASP A 207 -12.28 -0.64 -17.44
C ASP A 207 -11.73 -1.63 -18.48
N GLY A 208 -10.73 -2.44 -18.10
CA GLY A 208 -10.21 -3.53 -18.92
C GLY A 208 -11.26 -4.58 -19.28
N PHE A 209 -12.18 -4.91 -18.35
CA PHE A 209 -13.30 -5.81 -18.63
C PHE A 209 -14.18 -5.30 -19.79
N PHE A 210 -14.35 -3.98 -19.90
CA PHE A 210 -15.14 -3.32 -20.95
C PHE A 210 -14.28 -2.80 -22.12
N ALA A 211 -13.07 -3.33 -22.30
CA ALA A 211 -12.14 -2.93 -23.35
C ALA A 211 -11.93 -1.40 -23.41
N TYR A 212 -11.95 -0.75 -22.25
CA TYR A 212 -11.68 0.68 -22.06
C TYR A 212 -12.64 1.62 -22.83
N ARG A 213 -13.82 1.14 -23.24
CA ARG A 213 -14.75 1.89 -24.11
C ARG A 213 -15.27 3.22 -23.55
N LEU A 214 -15.15 3.47 -22.23
CA LEU A 214 -15.53 4.75 -21.62
C LEU A 214 -14.32 5.64 -21.28
N GLY A 215 -13.10 5.16 -21.50
CA GLY A 215 -11.84 5.79 -21.09
C GLY A 215 -11.02 4.92 -20.12
N LEU A 216 -9.77 5.30 -19.88
CA LEU A 216 -8.88 4.62 -18.94
C LEU A 216 -9.07 5.15 -17.53
N LEU A 217 -9.21 4.26 -16.56
CA LEU A 217 -9.08 4.63 -15.15
C LEU A 217 -7.61 4.85 -14.83
N SER A 218 -7.32 5.93 -14.11
CA SER A 218 -5.95 6.34 -13.80
C SER A 218 -5.41 5.58 -12.59
N TYR A 219 -4.17 5.13 -12.68
CA TYR A 219 -3.45 4.53 -11.56
C TYR A 219 -2.07 5.16 -11.40
N ARG A 220 -1.45 4.97 -10.24
CA ARG A 220 0.01 5.00 -10.12
C ARG A 220 0.54 3.58 -10.20
N SER A 221 1.65 3.42 -10.89
CA SER A 221 2.42 2.19 -10.93
C SER A 221 3.73 2.35 -10.15
N LEU A 222 4.47 1.25 -10.00
CA LEU A 222 5.76 1.21 -9.32
C LEU A 222 6.73 0.35 -10.14
N ARG A 223 8.00 0.76 -10.16
CA ARG A 223 9.13 -0.07 -10.59
C ARG A 223 9.99 -0.36 -9.37
N PHE A 224 10.39 -1.62 -9.23
CA PHE A 224 11.28 -2.07 -8.17
C PHE A 224 12.64 -2.40 -8.78
N GLU A 225 13.70 -1.86 -8.21
CA GLU A 225 15.07 -2.17 -8.58
C GLU A 225 15.71 -2.97 -7.45
N LYS A 226 16.02 -4.23 -7.74
CA LYS A 226 16.66 -5.15 -6.81
C LYS A 226 18.16 -4.86 -6.73
N GLU A 227 18.69 -4.83 -5.52
CA GLU A 227 20.11 -4.76 -5.23
C GLU A 227 20.44 -5.82 -4.17
N VAL A 228 21.50 -6.60 -4.40
CA VAL A 228 21.99 -7.61 -3.45
C VAL A 228 23.37 -7.17 -2.96
N LEU A 229 23.55 -7.07 -1.66
CA LEU A 229 24.79 -6.60 -1.05
C LEU A 229 25.42 -7.69 -0.18
N PRO A 230 26.75 -7.89 -0.22
CA PRO A 230 27.47 -8.87 0.60
C PRO A 230 27.72 -8.33 2.03
N ILE A 231 26.67 -7.84 2.67
CA ILE A 231 26.66 -7.35 4.05
C ILE A 231 25.40 -7.87 4.75
N ASP A 232 25.44 -8.06 6.05
CA ASP A 232 24.31 -8.61 6.81
C ASP A 232 23.11 -7.64 6.91
N SER A 233 23.41 -6.35 7.09
CA SER A 233 22.39 -5.32 7.34
C SER A 233 22.79 -3.98 6.71
N PHE A 234 21.96 -3.47 5.80
CA PHE A 234 22.18 -2.21 5.09
C PHE A 234 21.59 -0.99 5.83
N GLN A 235 20.35 -1.09 6.31
CA GLN A 235 19.65 -0.01 7.01
C GLN A 235 19.10 -0.50 8.35
N THR A 236 18.61 0.39 9.21
CA THR A 236 18.15 0.02 10.56
C THR A 236 16.70 -0.47 10.58
N ALA A 237 15.83 0.07 9.72
CA ALA A 237 14.43 -0.34 9.60
C ALA A 237 14.18 -1.20 8.36
N ALA A 238 13.14 -2.04 8.37
CA ALA A 238 12.74 -2.80 7.19
C ALA A 238 12.37 -1.89 6.00
N VAL A 239 11.80 -0.72 6.29
CA VAL A 239 11.42 0.28 5.29
C VAL A 239 11.98 1.65 5.68
N THR A 240 12.72 2.26 4.76
CA THR A 240 13.20 3.64 4.88
C THR A 240 12.66 4.47 3.72
N ASN A 241 11.84 5.47 4.04
CA ASN A 241 11.31 6.45 3.10
C ASN A 241 12.36 7.54 2.86
N TYR A 242 12.57 7.95 1.62
CA TYR A 242 13.47 9.05 1.27
C TYR A 242 12.61 10.24 0.87
N THR A 243 12.58 11.27 1.71
CA THR A 243 11.59 12.35 1.60
C THR A 243 12.09 13.55 0.81
N ASP A 244 13.40 13.64 0.54
CA ASP A 244 13.97 14.64 -0.36
C ASP A 244 13.55 14.36 -1.82
N ALA A 245 13.08 15.40 -2.51
CA ALA A 245 12.68 15.36 -3.92
C ALA A 245 13.85 15.06 -4.88
N THR A 246 15.09 15.34 -4.48
CA THR A 246 16.30 15.06 -5.29
C THR A 246 16.64 13.58 -5.36
N VAL A 247 16.12 12.76 -4.45
CA VAL A 247 16.31 11.30 -4.46
C VAL A 247 15.23 10.65 -5.34
N PRO A 248 15.57 9.92 -6.41
CA PRO A 248 14.59 9.48 -7.42
C PRO A 248 13.62 8.40 -6.93
N TYR A 249 14.02 7.55 -5.98
CA TYR A 249 13.16 6.54 -5.36
C TYR A 249 12.41 7.10 -4.15
N THR A 250 11.25 6.53 -3.83
CA THR A 250 10.43 6.91 -2.67
C THR A 250 10.87 6.19 -1.40
N ARG A 251 11.26 4.92 -1.51
CA ARG A 251 11.70 4.10 -0.36
C ARG A 251 12.67 3.00 -0.76
N ILE A 252 13.45 2.56 0.23
CA ILE A 252 14.21 1.31 0.21
C ILE A 252 13.61 0.34 1.21
N THR A 253 13.36 -0.88 0.72
CA THR A 253 12.91 -2.01 1.54
C THR A 253 14.07 -2.99 1.69
N GLU A 254 14.42 -3.33 2.93
CA GLU A 254 15.39 -4.39 3.24
C GLU A 254 14.64 -5.63 3.73
N HIS A 255 14.51 -6.62 2.85
CA HIS A 255 13.54 -7.71 3.02
C HIS A 255 13.84 -8.63 4.20
N LYS A 256 15.14 -8.84 4.50
CA LYS A 256 15.58 -9.67 5.64
C LYS A 256 14.91 -9.26 6.95
N LYS A 257 14.65 -7.96 7.15
CA LYS A 257 14.11 -7.42 8.40
C LYS A 257 12.66 -7.76 8.68
N PHE A 258 11.90 -8.30 7.72
CA PHE A 258 10.54 -8.78 7.97
C PHE A 258 10.50 -10.14 8.66
N ASP A 259 11.58 -10.94 8.54
CA ASP A 259 11.69 -12.26 9.14
C ASP A 259 12.70 -12.22 10.31
N PRO A 260 12.24 -12.21 11.57
CA PRO A 260 13.14 -12.21 12.73
C PRO A 260 13.93 -13.52 12.88
N SER A 261 13.63 -14.55 12.09
CA SER A 261 14.30 -15.85 12.07
C SER A 261 15.09 -16.10 10.79
N CYS A 262 15.30 -15.08 9.95
CA CYS A 262 16.03 -15.22 8.70
C CYS A 262 17.42 -15.86 8.94
N PRO A 263 17.75 -16.98 8.29
CA PRO A 263 19.01 -17.70 8.55
C PRO A 263 20.21 -17.08 7.81
N ASN A 264 19.98 -16.21 6.84
CA ASN A 264 21.05 -15.55 6.10
C ASN A 264 21.69 -14.44 6.95
N HIS A 265 23.00 -14.52 7.16
CA HIS A 265 23.81 -13.50 7.85
C HIS A 265 24.98 -12.94 7.02
N THR A 266 24.99 -13.20 5.71
CA THR A 266 26.14 -12.88 4.84
C THR A 266 25.81 -11.89 3.73
N SER A 267 24.53 -11.75 3.39
CA SER A 267 24.06 -10.85 2.34
C SER A 267 22.73 -10.21 2.71
N THR A 268 22.30 -9.19 1.98
CA THR A 268 20.96 -8.60 2.13
C THR A 268 20.39 -8.22 0.77
N ILE A 269 19.06 -8.29 0.65
CA ILE A 269 18.33 -7.96 -0.58
C ILE A 269 17.51 -6.70 -0.34
N LEU A 270 17.76 -5.69 -1.17
CA LEU A 270 17.13 -4.38 -1.14
C LEU A 270 16.29 -4.14 -2.37
N TYR A 271 15.09 -3.60 -2.19
CA TYR A 271 14.28 -3.06 -3.28
C TYR A 271 14.20 -1.55 -3.15
N LYS A 272 14.71 -0.84 -4.18
CA LYS A 272 14.46 0.60 -4.40
C LYS A 272 13.17 0.76 -5.18
N GLU A 273 12.22 1.51 -4.63
CA GLU A 273 10.91 1.74 -5.25
C GLU A 273 10.86 3.07 -6.00
N TYR A 274 10.49 3.02 -7.27
CA TYR A 274 10.33 4.18 -8.14
C TYR A 274 8.86 4.34 -8.55
N PRO A 275 8.23 5.47 -8.24
CA PRO A 275 6.86 5.72 -8.64
C PRO A 275 6.77 6.03 -10.14
N LEU A 276 5.75 5.49 -10.81
CA LEU A 276 5.52 5.67 -12.23
C LEU A 276 4.08 6.11 -12.50
N GLU A 277 3.90 6.87 -13.58
CA GLU A 277 2.58 7.03 -14.17
C GLU A 277 2.17 5.72 -14.85
N TYR A 278 0.95 5.28 -14.56
CA TYR A 278 0.43 4.06 -15.14
C TYR A 278 0.14 4.23 -16.63
N HIS A 279 0.47 3.20 -17.40
CA HIS A 279 -0.07 2.97 -18.74
C HIS A 279 -0.35 1.46 -18.87
N GLN A 280 -1.15 1.10 -19.88
CA GLN A 280 -1.47 -0.31 -20.15
C GLN A 280 -0.18 -1.13 -20.33
N GLY A 281 -0.11 -2.26 -19.64
CA GLY A 281 1.07 -3.13 -19.61
C GLY A 281 1.87 -3.02 -18.31
N LEU A 282 1.70 -1.95 -17.53
CA LEU A 282 2.21 -1.87 -16.17
C LEU A 282 1.23 -2.47 -15.15
N ASP A 283 1.73 -2.82 -13.97
CA ASP A 283 0.89 -3.24 -12.86
C ASP A 283 0.21 -2.00 -12.21
N PRO A 284 -1.13 -1.98 -12.09
CA PRO A 284 -1.86 -0.87 -11.46
C PRO A 284 -1.84 -1.02 -9.93
N PHE A 285 -1.09 -0.15 -9.23
CA PHE A 285 -0.93 -0.24 -7.77
C PHE A 285 -1.90 0.65 -6.99
N TYR A 286 -1.97 1.94 -7.31
CA TYR A 286 -2.77 2.92 -6.55
C TYR A 286 -3.81 3.57 -7.45
N PRO A 287 -5.12 3.41 -7.19
CA PRO A 287 -6.14 4.14 -7.94
C PRO A 287 -6.06 5.64 -7.64
N VAL A 288 -6.20 6.49 -8.66
CA VAL A 288 -6.21 7.95 -8.50
C VAL A 288 -7.63 8.39 -8.12
N GLY A 289 -7.80 8.89 -6.90
CA GLY A 289 -9.12 9.20 -6.31
C GLY A 289 -9.69 10.59 -6.61
N ASP A 290 -9.39 11.19 -7.76
CA ASP A 290 -9.91 12.50 -8.15
C ASP A 290 -11.39 12.45 -8.60
N GLN A 291 -11.99 13.61 -8.89
CA GLN A 291 -13.39 13.69 -9.30
C GLN A 291 -13.64 13.03 -10.67
N GLU A 292 -12.71 13.20 -11.61
CA GLU A 292 -12.82 12.66 -12.97
C GLU A 292 -12.84 11.13 -12.95
N ASN A 293 -11.88 10.51 -12.27
CA ASN A 293 -11.78 9.05 -12.18
C ASN A 293 -12.95 8.45 -11.39
N ARG A 294 -13.44 9.11 -10.35
CA ARG A 294 -14.65 8.66 -9.64
C ARG A 294 -15.88 8.68 -10.54
N ALA A 295 -16.08 9.75 -11.30
CA ALA A 295 -17.19 9.84 -12.26
C ALA A 295 -17.08 8.76 -13.37
N LEU A 296 -15.86 8.51 -13.87
CA LEU A 296 -15.61 7.45 -14.84
C LEU A 296 -15.89 6.05 -14.27
N TYR A 297 -15.43 5.77 -13.06
CA TYR A 297 -15.70 4.49 -12.38
C TYR A 297 -17.20 4.26 -12.19
N GLU A 298 -17.97 5.27 -11.78
CA GLU A 298 -19.42 5.15 -11.61
C GLU A 298 -20.13 4.80 -12.93
N ARG A 299 -19.66 5.34 -14.06
CA ARG A 299 -20.16 4.96 -15.39
C ARG A 299 -19.83 3.50 -15.70
N TYR A 300 -18.63 3.02 -15.38
CA TYR A 300 -18.28 1.60 -15.51
C TYR A 300 -19.09 0.69 -14.59
N ARG A 301 -19.38 1.13 -13.36
CA ARG A 301 -20.22 0.37 -12.41
C ARG A 301 -21.65 0.21 -12.93
N ALA A 302 -22.26 1.29 -13.42
CA ALA A 302 -23.59 1.24 -14.03
C ALA A 302 -23.63 0.31 -15.25
N LEU A 303 -22.55 0.33 -16.04
CA LEU A 303 -22.38 -0.52 -17.21
C LEU A 303 -22.23 -2.01 -16.85
N ALA A 304 -21.51 -2.32 -15.76
CA ALA A 304 -21.40 -3.67 -15.23
C ALA A 304 -22.75 -4.24 -14.79
N LEU A 305 -23.56 -3.45 -14.09
CA LEU A 305 -24.90 -3.86 -13.69
C LEU A 305 -25.81 -4.14 -14.89
N LYS A 306 -25.64 -3.40 -15.99
CA LYS A 306 -26.46 -3.53 -17.20
C LYS A 306 -26.04 -4.69 -18.09
N GLU A 307 -24.74 -4.84 -18.34
CA GLU A 307 -24.22 -5.72 -19.40
C GLU A 307 -23.52 -6.98 -18.90
N ALA A 308 -23.21 -7.08 -17.61
CA ALA A 308 -22.57 -8.25 -17.00
C ALA A 308 -23.22 -8.62 -15.66
N PRO A 309 -24.56 -8.84 -15.59
CA PRO A 309 -25.27 -9.08 -14.33
C PRO A 309 -24.85 -10.37 -13.61
N SER A 310 -24.29 -11.35 -14.33
CA SER A 310 -23.74 -12.59 -13.77
C SER A 310 -22.30 -12.45 -13.24
N VAL A 311 -21.68 -11.27 -13.36
CA VAL A 311 -20.30 -11.02 -12.92
C VAL A 311 -20.29 -10.06 -11.73
N ARG A 312 -19.71 -10.51 -10.61
CA ARG A 312 -19.50 -9.72 -9.41
C ARG A 312 -18.10 -9.11 -9.45
N PHE A 313 -18.03 -7.79 -9.54
CA PHE A 313 -16.76 -7.06 -9.50
C PHE A 313 -16.31 -6.88 -8.06
N ALA A 314 -15.07 -7.25 -7.75
CA ALA A 314 -14.53 -7.25 -6.39
C ALA A 314 -13.05 -6.86 -6.36
N GLY A 315 -12.52 -6.63 -5.16
CA GLY A 315 -11.10 -6.30 -4.96
C GLY A 315 -10.69 -4.94 -5.51
N ARG A 316 -9.42 -4.58 -5.29
CA ARG A 316 -8.87 -3.24 -5.57
C ARG A 316 -9.15 -2.75 -6.99
N LEU A 317 -8.96 -3.63 -7.98
CA LEU A 317 -9.09 -3.25 -9.39
C LEU A 317 -10.52 -3.32 -9.91
N GLY A 318 -11.30 -4.31 -9.46
CA GLY A 318 -12.69 -4.47 -9.86
C GLY A 318 -13.60 -3.37 -9.30
N THR A 319 -13.28 -2.84 -8.12
CA THR A 319 -14.05 -1.78 -7.47
C THR A 319 -13.36 -0.41 -7.45
N TYR A 320 -12.23 -0.26 -8.17
CA TYR A 320 -11.44 0.97 -8.23
C TYR A 320 -11.19 1.60 -6.84
N SER A 321 -10.84 0.76 -5.86
CA SER A 321 -10.77 1.15 -4.45
C SER A 321 -9.43 0.77 -3.83
N TYR A 322 -8.84 1.67 -3.05
CA TYR A 322 -7.59 1.37 -2.34
C TYR A 322 -7.90 0.57 -1.06
N TYR A 323 -7.60 -0.72 -1.08
CA TYR A 323 -7.74 -1.63 0.06
C TYR A 323 -6.39 -2.03 0.63
N ASP A 324 -6.29 -1.98 1.96
CA ASP A 324 -5.36 -2.81 2.73
C ASP A 324 -5.82 -4.27 2.71
N MET A 325 -4.92 -5.20 3.07
CA MET A 325 -5.17 -6.64 2.96
C MET A 325 -6.37 -7.10 3.81
N ASP A 326 -6.48 -6.59 5.04
CA ASP A 326 -7.58 -6.92 5.95
C ASP A 326 -8.93 -6.45 5.39
N LYS A 327 -8.98 -5.26 4.79
CA LYS A 327 -10.18 -4.70 4.17
C LYS A 327 -10.59 -5.48 2.93
N ALA A 328 -9.64 -5.98 2.15
CA ALA A 328 -9.93 -6.85 1.02
C ALA A 328 -10.58 -8.17 1.50
N ILE A 329 -10.06 -8.78 2.57
CA ILE A 329 -10.65 -10.01 3.16
C ILE A 329 -12.04 -9.72 3.71
N ARG A 330 -12.18 -8.66 4.50
CA ARG A 330 -13.47 -8.21 5.07
C ARG A 330 -14.53 -8.01 3.99
N ALA A 331 -14.18 -7.30 2.91
CA ALA A 331 -15.08 -7.05 1.80
C ALA A 331 -15.60 -8.35 1.17
N VAL A 332 -14.76 -9.39 1.10
CA VAL A 332 -15.18 -10.72 0.62
C VAL A 332 -16.12 -11.40 1.62
N PHE A 333 -15.82 -11.35 2.91
CA PHE A 333 -16.70 -11.96 3.93
C PHE A 333 -18.09 -11.32 3.92
N ASP A 334 -18.17 -10.00 3.74
CA ASP A 334 -19.44 -9.29 3.67
C ASP A 334 -20.18 -9.59 2.35
N LEU A 335 -19.44 -9.70 1.24
CA LEU A 335 -19.98 -10.12 -0.05
C LEU A 335 -20.64 -11.51 0.04
N LEU A 336 -19.99 -12.46 0.71
CA LEU A 336 -20.51 -13.83 0.88
C LEU A 336 -21.68 -13.91 1.86
N LYS A 337 -21.79 -13.01 2.83
CA LYS A 337 -22.97 -12.92 3.73
C LYS A 337 -24.19 -12.33 3.03
N SER A 338 -23.97 -11.56 1.96
CA SER A 338 -25.02 -10.89 1.18
C SER A 338 -25.48 -11.64 -0.07
N ALA A 339 -24.76 -12.71 -0.44
CA ALA A 339 -25.05 -13.59 -1.57
C ALA A 339 -25.91 -14.77 -1.08
#